data_AF-A0A352WXK7-F1
#
_entry.id   AF-A0A352WXK7-F1
#
_cell.length_a   1.000
_cell.length_b   1.000
_cell.length_c   1.000
_cell.angle_alpha   90.00
_cell.angle_beta   90.00
_cell.angle_gamma   90.00
#
_symmetry.space_group_name_H-M   'P 1'
#
loop_
_entity.id
_entity.type
_entity.pdbx_description
1 polymer ?
#
loop_
_entity_poly.entity_id
_entity_poly.type
_entity_poly.pdbx_seq_one_letter_code
_entity_poly.pdbx_strand_id
1 'polypeptide(L)'
;ISPPDAPLDRQHIIEDGVCKMLDRQCFAGSIATTIRLVKNMVNDADCGILEAVKMMTATPAKIMGFKKKGILIPDNDADITVFSTEFAPCATIVGGNTVFSK
;
A
#
# COMPACT_ATOMS: atom_id res chain seq x y z
N ILE A 1 -28.64 8.44 10.98
CA ILE A 1 -27.64 9.13 10.13
C ILE A 1 -26.90 10.09 11.03
N SER A 2 -25.64 9.81 11.34
CA SER A 2 -24.87 10.63 12.28
C SER A 2 -24.51 11.99 11.65
N PRO A 3 -24.47 13.09 12.44
CA PRO A 3 -24.24 14.43 11.92
C PRO A 3 -22.81 14.63 11.39
N PRO A 4 -22.61 15.56 10.43
CA PRO A 4 -21.36 15.75 9.69
C PRO A 4 -20.16 16.22 10.52
N ASP A 5 -20.40 16.79 11.71
CA ASP A 5 -19.38 17.51 12.49
C ASP A 5 -19.11 16.89 13.88
N ALA A 6 -19.53 15.64 14.10
CA ALA A 6 -19.15 14.92 15.31
C ALA A 6 -17.63 14.62 15.29
N PRO A 7 -16.90 14.77 16.41
CA PRO A 7 -15.51 14.34 16.49
C PRO A 7 -15.39 12.90 16.00
N LEU A 8 -14.45 12.63 15.07
CA LEU A 8 -14.14 11.29 14.58
C LEU A 8 -13.43 10.46 15.69
N ASP A 9 -14.08 10.31 16.84
CA ASP A 9 -13.94 9.10 17.63
C ASP A 9 -14.59 7.98 16.80
N ARG A 10 -13.83 7.44 15.83
CA ARG A 10 -14.13 6.13 15.26
C ARG A 10 -13.35 5.10 16.05
N GLN A 11 -13.77 4.84 17.28
CA GLN A 11 -13.43 3.61 17.97
C GLN A 11 -13.72 2.41 17.05
N HIS A 12 -12.71 1.58 16.87
CA HIS A 12 -12.74 0.38 16.04
C HIS A 12 -11.99 -0.73 16.78
N ILE A 13 -12.30 -1.98 16.43
CA ILE A 13 -11.71 -3.16 17.05
C ILE A 13 -10.84 -3.85 16.01
N ILE A 14 -9.59 -4.14 16.37
CA ILE A 14 -8.71 -4.98 15.55
C ILE A 14 -8.72 -6.38 16.15
N GLU A 15 -9.23 -7.34 15.38
CA GLU A 15 -9.28 -8.76 15.76
C GLU A 15 -8.89 -9.62 14.57
N ASP A 16 -8.01 -10.59 14.80
CA ASP A 16 -7.54 -11.54 13.79
C ASP A 16 -6.96 -10.88 12.53
N GLY A 17 -6.35 -9.70 12.70
CA GLY A 17 -5.80 -8.91 11.60
C GLY A 17 -6.85 -8.21 10.74
N VAL A 18 -8.09 -8.08 11.22
CA VAL A 18 -9.19 -7.39 10.55
C VAL A 18 -9.68 -6.23 11.42
N CYS A 19 -9.82 -5.06 10.80
CA CYS A 19 -10.41 -3.90 11.45
C CYS A 19 -11.94 -3.93 11.30
N LYS A 20 -12.65 -4.00 12.43
CA LYS A 20 -14.11 -4.13 12.52
C LYS A 20 -14.70 -2.92 13.23
N MET A 21 -15.95 -2.58 12.91
CA MET A 21 -16.74 -1.66 13.74
C MET A 21 -16.96 -2.24 15.13
N LEU A 22 -17.27 -1.41 16.12
CA LEU A 22 -17.49 -1.83 17.52
C LEU A 22 -18.55 -2.93 17.67
N ASP A 23 -19.59 -2.87 16.84
CA ASP A 23 -20.70 -3.85 16.78
C ASP A 23 -20.34 -5.15 16.02
N ARG A 24 -19.13 -5.22 15.45
CA ARG A 24 -18.60 -6.32 14.62
C ARG A 24 -19.44 -6.64 13.38
N GLN A 25 -20.38 -5.78 12.99
CA GLN A 25 -21.27 -6.04 11.85
C GLN A 25 -20.61 -5.74 10.50
N CYS A 26 -19.59 -4.88 10.49
CA CYS A 26 -18.95 -4.41 9.27
C CYS A 26 -17.43 -4.25 9.42
N PHE A 27 -16.70 -4.32 8.31
CA PHE A 27 -15.29 -3.95 8.25
C PHE A 27 -15.15 -2.42 8.29
N ALA A 28 -14.20 -1.94 9.09
CA ALA A 28 -13.91 -0.52 9.26
C ALA A 28 -12.71 -0.05 8.40
N GLY A 29 -12.40 -0.79 7.33
CA GLY A 29 -11.29 -0.53 6.42
C GLY A 29 -10.24 -1.64 6.43
N SER A 30 -9.24 -1.51 5.57
CA SER A 30 -8.09 -2.42 5.51
C SER A 30 -6.94 -1.88 6.34
N ILE A 31 -6.25 -2.77 7.05
CA ILE A 31 -4.98 -2.50 7.76
C ILE A 31 -3.78 -3.10 7.02
N ALA A 32 -3.99 -3.61 5.80
CA ALA A 32 -2.93 -4.20 5.01
C ALA A 32 -1.97 -3.12 4.50
N THR A 33 -0.67 -3.34 4.72
CA THR A 33 0.38 -2.50 4.14
C THR A 33 0.61 -2.88 2.67
N THR A 34 1.10 -1.91 1.89
CA THR A 34 1.39 -2.08 0.46
C THR A 34 2.24 -3.32 0.15
N ILE A 35 3.31 -3.53 0.91
CA ILE A 35 4.22 -4.67 0.70
C ILE A 35 3.54 -6.02 1.03
N ARG A 36 2.63 -6.04 2.00
CA ARG A 36 1.81 -7.22 2.30
C ARG A 36 0.88 -7.53 1.14
N LEU A 37 0.29 -6.53 0.51
CA LEU A 37 -0.57 -6.74 -0.66
C LEU A 37 0.22 -7.31 -1.84
N VAL A 38 1.43 -6.80 -2.11
CA VAL A 38 2.31 -7.37 -3.15
C VAL A 38 2.63 -8.84 -2.84
N LYS A 39 3.01 -9.14 -1.59
CA LYS A 39 3.26 -10.52 -1.13
C LYS A 39 2.06 -11.44 -1.34
N ASN A 40 0.86 -11.00 -0.94
CA ASN A 40 -0.36 -11.78 -1.10
C ASN A 40 -0.69 -12.03 -2.58
N MET A 41 -0.50 -11.03 -3.45
CA MET A 41 -0.74 -11.22 -4.89
C MET A 41 0.19 -12.25 -5.50
N VAL A 42 1.46 -12.29 -5.05
CA VAL A 42 2.43 -13.27 -5.55
C VAL A 42 2.18 -14.67 -4.97
N ASN A 43 1.99 -14.77 -3.65
CA ASN A 43 1.95 -16.06 -2.97
C ASN A 43 0.57 -16.72 -2.99
N ASP A 44 -0.49 -15.93 -2.82
CA ASP A 44 -1.85 -16.46 -2.62
C ASP A 44 -2.68 -16.38 -3.91
N ALA A 45 -2.41 -15.39 -4.77
CA ALA A 45 -3.13 -15.19 -6.03
C ALA A 45 -2.32 -15.60 -7.27
N ASP A 46 -1.14 -16.22 -7.08
CA ASP A 46 -0.26 -16.74 -8.14
C ASP A 46 0.07 -15.71 -9.25
N CYS A 47 0.14 -14.43 -8.87
CA CYS A 47 0.49 -13.36 -9.78
C CYS A 47 2.01 -13.26 -9.92
N GLY A 48 2.52 -13.10 -11.15
CA GLY A 48 3.94 -12.83 -11.34
C GLY A 48 4.40 -11.56 -10.62
N ILE A 49 5.60 -11.56 -10.04
CA ILE A 49 6.13 -10.43 -9.25
C ILE A 49 6.07 -9.10 -10.00
N LEU A 50 6.35 -9.09 -11.31
CA LEU A 50 6.29 -7.89 -12.13
C LEU A 50 4.87 -7.35 -12.25
N GLU A 51 3.88 -8.22 -12.38
CA GLU A 51 2.47 -7.83 -12.46
C GLU A 51 1.97 -7.33 -11.10
N ALA A 52 2.35 -8.01 -10.01
CA ALA A 52 2.06 -7.56 -8.64
C ALA A 52 2.63 -6.15 -8.36
N VAL A 53 3.88 -5.90 -8.77
CA VAL A 53 4.49 -4.56 -8.64
C VAL A 53 3.78 -3.55 -9.53
N LYS A 54 3.51 -3.85 -10.81
CA LYS A 54 2.77 -2.96 -11.71
C LYS A 54 1.39 -2.58 -11.17
N MET A 55 0.66 -3.55 -10.61
CA MET A 55 -0.65 -3.32 -9.96
C MET A 55 -0.54 -2.32 -8.81
N MET A 56 0.60 -2.28 -8.12
CA MET A 56 0.83 -1.39 -6.99
C MET A 56 1.47 -0.04 -7.37
N THR A 57 2.11 0.07 -8.54
CA THR A 57 2.87 1.26 -8.95
C THR A 57 2.35 1.90 -10.23
N ALA A 58 2.60 1.28 -11.39
CA ALA A 58 2.34 1.86 -12.71
C ALA A 58 0.84 2.03 -12.99
N THR A 59 0.01 1.06 -12.58
CA THR A 59 -1.44 1.10 -12.77
C THR A 59 -2.10 2.29 -12.06
N PRO A 60 -1.94 2.48 -10.73
CA PRO A 60 -2.50 3.65 -10.06
C PRO A 60 -1.88 4.96 -10.55
N ALA A 61 -0.57 5.00 -10.85
CA ALA A 61 0.05 6.21 -11.40
C ALA A 61 -0.60 6.65 -12.72
N LYS A 62 -0.89 5.69 -13.62
CA LYS A 62 -1.61 5.95 -14.87
C LYS A 62 -3.03 6.43 -14.62
N ILE A 63 -3.79 5.78 -13.72
CA ILE A 63 -5.18 6.15 -13.38
C ILE A 63 -5.24 7.57 -12.80
N MET A 64 -4.27 7.92 -11.94
CA MET A 64 -4.19 9.24 -11.29
C MET A 64 -3.57 10.33 -12.20
N GLY A 65 -3.10 9.98 -13.41
CA GLY A 65 -2.49 10.93 -14.34
C GLY A 65 -1.07 11.36 -13.97
N PHE A 66 -0.37 10.62 -13.11
CA PHE A 66 1.04 10.89 -12.80
C PHE A 66 1.94 10.47 -13.97
N LYS A 67 2.64 11.45 -14.56
CA LYS A 67 3.50 11.23 -15.74
C LYS A 67 4.89 10.69 -15.41
N LYS A 68 5.39 10.98 -14.20
CA LYS A 68 6.77 10.70 -13.76
C LYS A 68 6.88 9.70 -12.61
N LYS A 69 5.81 8.94 -12.33
CA LYS A 69 5.75 8.02 -11.18
C LYS A 69 5.32 6.62 -11.60
N GLY A 70 5.61 5.66 -10.74
CA GLY A 70 5.14 4.27 -10.86
C GLY A 70 5.96 3.38 -11.80
N ILE A 71 6.93 3.95 -12.53
CA ILE A 71 7.82 3.23 -13.45
C ILE A 71 9.26 3.68 -13.21
N LEU A 72 10.19 2.72 -13.18
CA LEU A 72 11.62 2.96 -13.03
C LEU A 72 12.29 3.13 -14.40
N ILE A 73 12.35 4.38 -14.88
CA ILE A 73 13.03 4.80 -16.11
C ILE A 73 13.76 6.13 -15.86
N PRO A 74 14.75 6.51 -16.70
CA PRO A 74 15.39 7.82 -16.62
C PRO A 74 14.36 8.97 -16.65
N ASP A 75 14.71 10.10 -16.03
CA ASP A 75 13.92 11.35 -15.95
C ASP A 75 12.60 11.32 -15.16
N ASN A 76 12.23 10.15 -14.62
CA ASN A 76 11.15 10.00 -13.64
C ASN A 76 11.59 10.37 -12.22
N ASP A 77 10.61 10.61 -11.35
CA ASP A 77 10.88 10.89 -9.95
C ASP A 77 11.52 9.65 -9.29
N ALA A 78 12.59 9.86 -8.54
CA ALA A 78 13.30 8.79 -7.82
C ALA A 78 12.55 8.38 -6.55
N ASP A 79 11.31 7.89 -6.73
CA ASP A 79 10.47 7.28 -5.71
C ASP A 79 10.61 5.75 -5.81
N ILE A 80 11.49 5.19 -4.99
CA ILE A 80 11.94 3.79 -5.12
C ILE A 80 11.79 3.09 -3.78
N THR A 81 11.24 1.88 -3.81
CA THR A 81 11.24 0.97 -2.64
C THR A 81 12.01 -0.28 -2.99
N VAL A 82 12.96 -0.65 -2.14
CA VAL A 82 13.75 -1.88 -2.22
C VAL A 82 13.24 -2.84 -1.15
N PHE A 83 13.00 -4.09 -1.52
CA PHE A 83 12.55 -5.14 -0.61
C PHE A 83 13.25 -6.47 -0.90
N SER A 84 13.35 -7.33 0.12
CA SER A 84 13.99 -8.64 0.00
C SER A 84 13.08 -9.68 -0.68
N THR A 85 13.61 -10.85 -0.99
CA THR A 85 12.86 -12.01 -1.52
C THR A 85 11.71 -12.46 -0.62
N GLU A 86 11.76 -12.14 0.67
CA GLU A 86 10.72 -12.44 1.66
C GLU A 86 9.66 -11.32 1.78
N PHE A 87 9.72 -10.32 0.90
CA PHE A 87 8.88 -9.12 0.91
C PHE A 87 9.06 -8.25 2.16
N ALA A 88 10.27 -8.21 2.72
CA ALA A 88 10.61 -7.26 3.78
C ALA A 88 11.17 -5.97 3.16
N PRO A 89 10.69 -4.77 3.54
CA PRO A 89 11.26 -3.51 3.06
C PRO A 89 12.70 -3.33 3.59
N CYS A 90 13.62 -3.01 2.69
CA CYS A 90 15.03 -2.76 2.98
C CYS A 90 15.37 -1.27 2.91
N ALA A 91 14.84 -0.56 1.91
CA ALA A 91 15.07 0.88 1.76
C ALA A 91 13.91 1.56 1.04
N THR A 92 13.72 2.85 1.32
CA THR A 92 12.77 3.71 0.60
C THR A 92 13.41 5.05 0.29
N ILE A 93 13.29 5.47 -0.96
CA ILE A 93 13.83 6.70 -1.52
C ILE A 93 12.63 7.50 -2.03
N VAL A 94 12.58 8.79 -1.70
CA VAL A 94 11.52 9.72 -2.13
C VAL A 94 12.18 10.94 -2.75
N GLY A 95 11.89 11.20 -4.03
CA GLY A 95 12.52 12.28 -4.79
C GLY A 95 14.05 12.24 -4.76
N GLY A 96 14.65 11.05 -4.69
CA GLY A 96 16.11 10.87 -4.60
C GLY A 96 16.69 10.91 -3.19
N ASN A 97 15.89 11.17 -2.16
CA ASN A 97 16.33 11.18 -0.77
C ASN A 97 15.97 9.86 -0.09
N THR A 98 16.94 9.17 0.49
CA THR A 98 16.68 7.97 1.30
C THR A 98 15.99 8.37 2.60
N VAL A 99 14.73 7.95 2.77
CA VAL A 99 13.91 8.22 3.96
C VAL A 99 13.83 7.02 4.90
N PHE A 100 14.15 5.84 4.41
CA PHE A 100 14.22 4.61 5.18
C PHE A 100 15.37 3.74 4.67
N SER A 101 16.14 3.16 5.59
CA SER A 101 17.14 2.14 5.33
C SER A 101 17.21 1.22 6.53
N LYS A 102 17.22 -0.09 6.29
CA LYS A 102 17.32 -1.13 7.31
C LYS A 102 18.68 -1.81 7.30
#